data_AF-A0A1W1XS66-F1
#
_entry.id   AF-A0A1W1XS66-F1
#
_cell.length_a   1.000
_cell.length_b   1.000
_cell.length_c   1.000
_cell.angle_alpha   90.00
_cell.angle_beta   90.00
_cell.angle_gamma   90.00
#
_symmetry.space_group_name_H-M   'P 1'
#
loop_
_entity.id
_entity.type
_entity.pdbx_description
1 polymer ?
#
loop_
_entity_poly.entity_id
_entity_poly.type
_entity_poly.pdbx_seq_one_letter_code
_entity_poly.pdbx_strand_id
1 'polypeptide(L)'
;MNSVPAELHSSSQAARWAPSNARFSLASMGIACGLLGLAAAHPFALTAVIVGLAGYALLGSKQAVQALSLMVLIKYLNPALCDFPPLSGILFWGMTYAACLSFLIRLKPANLLAAVPVAYFYLVVLTLSFWSSQPLISILKATSFCGVVACLLIGYQGMDQKDTEGLGRWFFSLAAALFVASLPTLPFADIAFHRNGKSFQGILNHPQAFGIFWPPFILWFAFDWLFQPSERSRNVETLFLAGMLAMVIASRARTGMAAILLGSCATLVLLFCSKNLRRRTVLKRGLAAALAMGICVVAAVAAIPSVQEGVKAYLYKGEDARSVKEAFHQSRGRIIGRQWKNFLKSPWTGNGFGVYAEGFFPSGVKTFAGIPISASVEKGVTPTAVLEEIGVIGTVALLVFLIFLTKPLLSPGCAPWVAMFMGCLAVNFGEAIFFSLGGNGLFYWLLMGWCRAAARMAGREPHWSTF
;
A
#
# COMPACT_ATOMS: atom_id res chain seq x y z
N MET A 1 13.26 -4.28 -56.82
CA MET A 1 13.93 -4.08 -55.52
C MET A 1 13.02 -3.21 -54.67
N ASN A 2 12.30 -3.85 -53.74
CA ASN A 2 11.24 -3.22 -52.95
C ASN A 2 11.83 -2.53 -51.72
N SER A 3 11.72 -1.21 -51.67
CA SER A 3 12.04 -0.38 -50.51
C SER A 3 10.99 -0.61 -49.41
N VAL A 4 11.42 -1.21 -48.30
CA VAL A 4 10.62 -1.31 -47.07
C VAL A 4 10.43 0.11 -46.48
N PRO A 5 9.20 0.53 -46.10
CA PRO A 5 8.98 1.88 -45.58
C PRO A 5 9.67 2.09 -44.23
N ALA A 6 10.34 3.22 -44.08
CA ALA A 6 11.11 3.64 -42.90
C ALA A 6 10.25 4.03 -41.67
N GLU A 7 8.96 3.66 -41.63
CA GLU A 7 8.02 4.07 -40.56
C GLU A 7 8.04 3.16 -39.31
N LEU A 8 8.79 2.05 -39.34
CA LEU A 8 8.83 1.11 -38.20
C LEU A 8 9.85 1.48 -37.11
N HIS A 9 10.67 2.52 -37.28
CA HIS A 9 11.72 2.88 -36.32
C HIS A 9 11.46 4.11 -35.44
N SER A 10 10.50 4.98 -35.76
CA SER A 10 10.22 6.18 -34.93
C SER A 10 9.20 5.92 -33.80
N SER A 11 8.46 4.82 -33.85
CA SER A 11 7.41 4.49 -32.87
C SER A 11 7.90 3.74 -31.63
N SER A 12 9.22 3.55 -31.47
CA SER A 12 9.83 2.90 -30.28
C SER A 12 10.06 3.84 -29.10
N GLN A 13 9.81 5.15 -29.26
CA GLN A 13 10.05 6.15 -28.20
C GLN A 13 8.86 6.30 -27.25
N ALA A 14 7.62 6.16 -27.74
CA ALA A 14 6.38 6.34 -26.95
C ALA A 14 6.11 5.25 -25.89
N ALA A 15 7.03 4.29 -25.71
CA ALA A 15 6.92 3.21 -24.74
C ALA A 15 7.96 3.32 -23.60
N ARG A 16 8.80 4.35 -23.59
CA ARG A 16 9.95 4.45 -22.67
C ARG A 16 9.68 5.37 -21.46
N TRP A 17 8.48 5.32 -20.88
CA TRP A 17 8.31 5.74 -19.47
C TRP A 17 8.83 4.64 -18.52
N ALA A 18 10.08 4.26 -18.73
CA ALA A 18 10.88 3.49 -17.80
C ALA A 18 11.85 4.49 -17.14
N PRO A 19 11.79 4.69 -15.81
CA PRO A 19 12.62 5.68 -15.13
C PRO A 19 14.10 5.47 -15.49
N SER A 20 14.76 6.54 -15.89
CA SER A 20 16.12 6.57 -16.42
C SER A 20 17.12 5.86 -15.50
N ASN A 21 17.81 4.85 -16.04
CA ASN A 21 19.04 4.15 -15.64
C ASN A 21 19.33 3.77 -14.17
N ALA A 22 18.58 4.19 -13.16
CA ALA A 22 18.63 3.63 -11.81
C ALA A 22 17.28 3.81 -11.10
N ARG A 23 16.60 2.70 -10.82
CA ARG A 23 15.35 2.67 -10.03
C ARG A 23 15.60 3.09 -8.58
N PHE A 24 16.84 2.97 -8.11
CA PHE A 24 17.29 3.32 -6.78
C PHE A 24 18.26 4.50 -6.82
N SER A 25 18.24 5.31 -5.77
CA SER A 25 19.17 6.40 -5.52
C SER A 25 19.90 6.09 -4.22
N LEU A 26 21.21 5.85 -4.28
CA LEU A 26 22.03 5.59 -3.09
C LEU A 26 21.96 6.76 -2.09
N ALA A 27 21.89 7.99 -2.59
CA ALA A 27 21.70 9.17 -1.74
C ALA A 27 20.35 9.12 -1.00
N SER A 28 19.26 8.77 -1.69
CA SER A 28 17.95 8.65 -1.05
C SER A 28 17.89 7.49 -0.05
N MET A 29 18.54 6.37 -0.36
CA MET A 29 18.67 5.24 0.54
C MET A 29 19.47 5.61 1.79
N GLY A 30 20.61 6.29 1.63
CA GLY A 30 21.44 6.79 2.74
C GLY A 30 20.71 7.78 3.63
N ILE A 31 19.93 8.72 3.05
CA ILE A 31 19.09 9.64 3.81
C ILE A 31 18.03 8.88 4.61
N ALA A 32 17.35 7.91 3.99
CA ALA A 32 16.33 7.12 4.69
C ALA A 32 16.94 6.30 5.84
N CYS A 33 18.03 5.56 5.59
CA CYS A 33 18.72 4.80 6.64
C CYS A 33 19.26 5.70 7.75
N GLY A 34 19.86 6.85 7.40
CA GLY A 34 20.39 7.81 8.36
C GLY A 34 19.32 8.40 9.27
N LEU A 35 18.17 8.79 8.70
CA LEU A 35 17.05 9.31 9.49
C LEU A 35 16.39 8.24 10.37
N LEU A 36 16.25 7.01 9.87
CA LEU A 36 15.75 5.88 10.67
C LEU A 36 16.71 5.55 11.82
N GLY A 37 18.02 5.53 11.56
CA GLY A 37 19.04 5.31 12.57
C GLY A 37 19.08 6.42 13.62
N LEU A 38 18.99 7.69 13.19
CA LEU A 38 18.92 8.84 14.10
C LEU A 38 17.65 8.81 14.96
N ALA A 39 16.50 8.44 14.37
CA ALA A 39 15.25 8.28 15.09
C ALA A 39 15.31 7.13 16.14
N ALA A 40 16.06 6.07 15.85
CA ALA A 40 16.28 4.96 16.78
C ALA A 40 17.27 5.30 17.91
N ALA A 41 18.18 6.25 17.72
CA ALA A 41 19.28 6.49 18.66
C ALA A 41 18.84 7.04 20.03
N HIS A 42 17.86 7.95 20.08
CA HIS A 42 17.40 8.56 21.33
C HIS A 42 15.98 9.16 21.22
N PRO A 43 15.14 9.14 22.27
CA PRO A 43 13.80 9.75 22.27
C PRO A 43 13.75 11.24 21.87
N PHE A 44 14.76 12.03 22.27
CA PHE A 44 14.90 13.43 21.84
C PHE A 44 15.26 13.54 20.35
N ALA A 45 16.12 12.65 19.84
CA ALA A 45 16.48 12.62 18.43
C ALA A 45 15.26 12.25 17.56
N LEU A 46 14.44 11.28 18.00
CA LEU A 46 13.16 10.97 17.37
C LEU A 46 12.24 12.20 17.28
N THR A 47 12.10 12.94 18.38
CA THR A 47 11.28 14.16 18.42
C THR A 47 11.81 15.21 17.44
N ALA A 48 13.12 15.45 17.43
CA ALA A 48 13.76 16.38 16.51
C ALA A 48 13.59 15.95 15.04
N VAL A 49 13.70 14.65 14.74
CA VAL A 49 13.45 14.10 13.40
C VAL A 49 12.01 14.34 12.97
N ILE A 50 11.02 14.06 13.82
CA ILE A 50 9.60 14.27 13.44
C ILE A 50 9.29 15.75 13.22
N VAL A 51 9.81 16.64 14.08
CA VAL A 51 9.65 18.10 13.92
C VAL A 51 10.35 18.59 12.64
N GLY A 52 11.57 18.11 12.38
CA GLY A 52 12.31 18.42 11.15
C GLY A 52 11.57 17.95 9.89
N LEU A 53 10.99 16.74 9.93
CA LEU A 53 10.16 16.22 8.84
C LEU A 53 8.86 17.01 8.64
N ALA A 54 8.25 17.52 9.72
CA ALA A 54 7.10 18.41 9.61
C ALA A 54 7.46 19.74 8.92
N GLY A 55 8.60 20.33 9.28
CA GLY A 55 9.13 21.52 8.59
C GLY A 55 9.47 21.22 7.13
N TYR A 56 10.11 20.08 6.86
CA TYR A 56 10.44 19.63 5.50
C TYR A 56 9.20 19.44 4.63
N ALA A 57 8.11 18.89 5.20
CA ALA A 57 6.85 18.68 4.49
C ALA A 57 6.25 19.98 3.93
N LEU A 58 6.47 21.13 4.60
CA LEU A 58 5.95 22.43 4.18
C LEU A 58 6.68 23.02 2.96
N LEU A 59 7.88 22.52 2.63
CA LEU A 59 8.70 23.02 1.52
C LEU A 59 8.13 22.70 0.14
N GLY A 60 7.35 21.62 0.00
CA GLY A 60 6.72 21.28 -1.28
C GLY A 60 5.94 19.96 -1.22
N SER A 61 5.15 19.70 -2.28
CA SER A 61 4.30 18.50 -2.35
C SER A 61 5.13 17.22 -2.39
N LYS A 62 6.26 17.22 -3.09
CA LYS A 62 7.19 16.08 -3.12
C LYS A 62 7.76 15.83 -1.72
N GLN A 63 8.23 16.88 -1.06
CA GLN A 63 8.81 16.82 0.29
C GLN A 63 7.78 16.33 1.31
N ALA A 64 6.52 16.77 1.20
CA ALA A 64 5.41 16.29 2.00
C ALA A 64 5.21 14.77 1.88
N VAL A 65 5.20 14.23 0.65
CA VAL A 65 5.09 12.78 0.44
C VAL A 65 6.29 12.02 1.02
N GLN A 66 7.51 12.54 0.82
CA GLN A 66 8.72 11.93 1.37
C GLN A 66 8.69 11.90 2.91
N ALA A 67 8.33 13.02 3.54
CA ALA A 67 8.17 13.12 4.99
C ALA A 67 7.10 12.16 5.52
N LEU A 68 5.92 12.11 4.89
CA LEU A 68 4.86 11.16 5.26
C LEU A 68 5.32 9.71 5.16
N SER A 69 6.05 9.36 4.11
CA SER A 69 6.55 7.99 3.95
C SER A 69 7.58 7.59 5.01
N LEU A 70 8.48 8.49 5.41
CA LEU A 70 9.44 8.25 6.50
C LEU A 70 8.74 8.17 7.85
N MET A 71 7.78 9.05 8.10
CA MET A 71 7.00 9.03 9.33
C MET A 71 6.29 7.71 9.53
N VAL A 72 5.69 7.14 8.48
CA VAL A 72 5.07 5.82 8.60
C VAL A 72 6.12 4.79 9.01
N LEU A 73 7.29 4.74 8.35
CA LEU A 73 8.33 3.79 8.75
C LEU A 73 8.84 4.01 10.17
N ILE A 74 9.07 5.27 10.58
CA ILE A 74 9.48 5.64 11.94
C ILE A 74 8.46 5.14 12.96
N LYS A 75 7.17 5.36 12.71
CA LYS A 75 6.08 4.91 13.59
C LYS A 75 6.02 3.39 13.75
N TYR A 76 6.49 2.65 12.74
CA TYR A 76 6.55 1.20 12.76
C TYR A 76 7.94 0.67 13.11
N LEU A 77 8.90 1.49 13.57
CA LEU A 77 10.20 0.99 14.02
C LEU A 77 10.06 0.00 15.17
N ASN A 78 10.94 -0.99 15.18
CA ASN A 78 11.01 -2.04 16.18
C ASN A 78 11.17 -1.43 17.59
N PRO A 79 10.33 -1.78 18.58
CA PRO A 79 10.49 -1.26 19.94
C PRO A 79 11.80 -1.70 20.59
N ALA A 80 12.45 -2.77 20.11
CA ALA A 80 13.80 -3.12 20.54
C ALA A 80 14.88 -2.12 20.07
N LEU A 81 14.56 -1.29 19.07
CA LEU A 81 15.46 -0.31 18.48
C LEU A 81 15.08 1.14 18.84
N CYS A 82 13.80 1.40 19.12
CA CYS A 82 13.29 2.77 19.25
C CYS A 82 12.20 2.84 20.32
N ASP A 83 12.44 3.67 21.34
CA ASP A 83 11.46 4.01 22.35
C ASP A 83 10.67 5.25 21.93
N PHE A 84 9.34 5.14 21.92
CA PHE A 84 8.45 6.23 21.52
C PHE A 84 8.05 7.09 22.74
N PRO A 85 8.37 8.41 22.73
CA PRO A 85 7.88 9.34 23.74
C PRO A 85 6.35 9.36 23.81
N PRO A 86 5.76 9.70 24.97
CA PRO A 86 4.31 9.84 25.13
C PRO A 86 3.65 10.78 24.11
N LEU A 87 4.36 11.83 23.68
CA LEU A 87 3.86 12.85 22.74
C LEU A 87 4.00 12.47 21.26
N SER A 88 4.65 11.34 20.94
CA SER A 88 4.89 10.90 19.55
C SER A 88 3.61 10.83 18.71
N GLY A 89 2.50 10.36 19.30
CA GLY A 89 1.20 10.30 18.63
C GLY A 89 0.69 11.66 18.14
N ILE A 90 0.83 12.71 18.95
CA ILE A 90 0.44 14.07 18.60
C ILE A 90 1.36 14.61 17.50
N LEU A 91 2.66 14.36 17.61
CA LEU A 91 3.65 14.80 16.61
C LEU A 91 3.40 14.16 15.24
N PHE A 92 3.05 12.88 15.18
CA PHE A 92 2.71 12.21 13.92
C PHE A 92 1.46 12.80 13.25
N TRP A 93 0.43 13.13 14.03
CA TRP A 93 -0.74 13.85 13.50
C TRP A 93 -0.39 15.27 13.06
N GLY A 94 0.39 16.00 13.85
CA GLY A 94 0.87 17.33 13.49
C GLY A 94 1.64 17.33 12.16
N MET A 95 2.51 16.36 11.95
CA MET A 95 3.25 16.18 10.71
C MET A 95 2.32 15.84 9.52
N THR A 96 1.29 15.00 9.76
CA THR A 96 0.26 14.70 8.77
C THR A 96 -0.49 15.96 8.34
N TYR A 97 -0.89 16.80 9.30
CA TYR A 97 -1.56 18.06 9.02
C TYR A 97 -0.64 19.09 8.35
N ALA A 98 0.66 19.14 8.71
CA ALA A 98 1.64 19.98 8.02
C ALA A 98 1.77 19.59 6.53
N ALA A 99 1.80 18.28 6.23
CA ALA A 99 1.79 17.81 4.85
C ALA A 99 0.48 18.18 4.12
N CYS A 100 -0.68 18.02 4.75
CA CYS A 100 -1.96 18.46 4.18
C CYS A 100 -1.97 19.97 3.88
N LEU A 101 -1.51 20.79 4.82
CA LEU A 101 -1.38 22.24 4.65
C LEU A 101 -0.46 22.58 3.46
N SER A 102 0.66 21.87 3.31
CA SER A 102 1.59 22.04 2.18
C SER A 102 0.91 21.81 0.82
N PHE A 103 0.03 20.81 0.72
CA PHE A 103 -0.76 20.56 -0.50
C PHE A 103 -1.80 21.65 -0.74
N LEU A 104 -2.47 22.13 0.32
CA LEU A 104 -3.51 23.16 0.22
C LEU A 104 -2.94 24.54 -0.16
N ILE A 105 -1.78 24.93 0.37
CA ILE A 105 -1.09 26.19 0.00
C ILE A 105 -0.77 26.23 -1.50
N ARG A 106 -0.54 25.07 -2.12
CA ARG A 106 -0.19 24.93 -3.55
C ARG A 106 -1.37 24.47 -4.41
N LEU A 107 -2.58 24.59 -3.87
CA LEU A 107 -3.79 24.18 -4.56
C LEU A 107 -4.01 25.04 -5.81
N LYS A 108 -4.17 24.36 -6.96
CA LYS A 108 -4.70 24.97 -8.19
C LYS A 108 -6.17 24.52 -8.33
N PRO A 109 -7.10 25.38 -8.79
CA PRO A 109 -8.50 25.01 -8.95
C PRO A 109 -8.72 23.73 -9.78
N ALA A 110 -7.93 23.54 -10.85
CA ALA A 110 -7.97 22.32 -11.66
C ALA A 110 -7.65 21.03 -10.88
N ASN A 111 -6.91 21.13 -9.78
CA ASN A 111 -6.55 19.98 -8.95
C ASN A 111 -7.71 19.52 -8.05
N LEU A 112 -8.70 20.38 -7.78
CA LEU A 112 -9.87 20.03 -6.97
C LEU A 112 -10.70 18.89 -7.56
N LEU A 113 -10.67 18.74 -8.89
CA LEU A 113 -11.31 17.62 -9.57
C LEU A 113 -10.80 16.25 -9.10
N ALA A 114 -9.56 16.18 -8.61
CA ALA A 114 -9.00 14.94 -8.07
C ALA A 114 -9.66 14.52 -6.74
N ALA A 115 -10.28 15.45 -6.01
CA ALA A 115 -10.95 15.22 -4.74
C ALA A 115 -12.45 14.92 -4.87
N VAL A 116 -13.08 15.16 -6.03
CA VAL A 116 -14.53 14.95 -6.25
C VAL A 116 -14.99 13.54 -5.85
N PRO A 117 -14.31 12.43 -6.22
CA PRO A 117 -14.71 11.10 -5.79
C PRO A 117 -14.65 10.90 -4.27
N VAL A 118 -13.67 11.52 -3.61
CA VAL A 118 -13.53 11.47 -2.14
C VAL A 118 -14.61 12.30 -1.48
N ALA A 119 -14.93 13.48 -2.03
CA ALA A 119 -16.01 14.34 -1.53
C ALA A 119 -17.36 13.64 -1.63
N TYR A 120 -17.65 12.95 -2.73
CA TYR A 120 -18.85 12.13 -2.87
C TYR A 120 -18.92 11.04 -1.80
N PHE A 121 -17.86 10.24 -1.64
CA PHE A 121 -17.79 9.22 -0.60
C PHE A 121 -17.95 9.81 0.81
N TYR A 122 -17.28 10.93 1.08
CA TYR A 122 -17.36 11.65 2.34
C TYR A 122 -18.78 12.11 2.65
N LEU A 123 -19.49 12.71 1.70
CA LEU A 123 -20.87 13.15 1.89
C LEU A 123 -21.77 11.98 2.26
N VAL A 124 -21.66 10.85 1.55
CA VAL A 124 -22.45 9.65 1.86
C VAL A 124 -22.14 9.15 3.28
N VAL A 125 -20.86 8.98 3.62
CA VAL A 125 -20.45 8.46 4.94
C VAL A 125 -20.77 9.45 6.07
N LEU A 126 -20.67 10.75 5.82
CA LEU A 126 -21.03 11.80 6.77
C LEU A 126 -22.51 11.74 7.09
N THR A 127 -23.36 11.61 6.06
CA THR A 127 -24.79 11.38 6.22
C THR A 127 -25.03 10.12 7.05
N LEU A 128 -24.47 8.97 6.64
CA LEU A 128 -24.63 7.71 7.38
C LEU A 128 -24.15 7.77 8.84
N SER A 129 -23.16 8.61 9.14
CA SER A 129 -22.62 8.79 10.50
C SER A 129 -23.63 9.32 11.51
N PHE A 130 -24.69 10.02 11.08
CA PHE A 130 -25.75 10.50 11.97
C PHE A 130 -26.63 9.37 12.53
N TRP A 131 -26.66 8.21 11.87
CA TRP A 131 -27.37 7.01 12.35
C TRP A 131 -26.47 6.05 13.14
N SER A 132 -25.21 6.42 13.39
CA SER A 132 -24.27 5.65 14.21
C SER A 132 -24.66 5.68 15.70
N SER A 133 -24.30 4.64 16.45
CA SER A 133 -24.38 4.67 17.92
C SER A 133 -23.44 5.70 18.54
N GLN A 134 -22.39 6.10 17.80
CA GLN A 134 -21.45 7.17 18.18
C GLN A 134 -21.23 8.13 17.01
N PRO A 135 -22.17 9.07 16.76
CA PRO A 135 -22.09 9.95 15.59
C PRO A 135 -20.83 10.80 15.55
N LEU A 136 -20.44 11.40 16.68
CA LEU A 136 -19.26 12.28 16.75
C LEU A 136 -17.95 11.57 16.37
N ILE A 137 -17.76 10.33 16.84
CA ILE A 137 -16.55 9.57 16.53
C ILE A 137 -16.56 9.10 15.07
N SER A 138 -17.73 8.70 14.57
CA SER A 138 -17.91 8.34 13.15
C SER A 138 -17.58 9.52 12.24
N ILE A 139 -18.13 10.70 12.53
CA ILE A 139 -17.86 11.95 11.81
C ILE A 139 -16.36 12.27 11.86
N LEU A 140 -15.75 12.28 13.05
CA LEU A 140 -14.32 12.57 13.20
C LEU A 140 -13.44 11.65 12.35
N LYS A 141 -13.71 10.34 12.37
CA LYS A 141 -12.96 9.35 11.58
C LYS A 141 -13.19 9.53 10.09
N ALA A 142 -14.43 9.78 9.66
CA ALA A 142 -14.76 10.03 8.27
C ALA A 142 -14.06 11.30 7.75
N THR A 143 -14.10 12.39 8.52
CA THR A 143 -13.43 13.66 8.19
C THR A 143 -11.92 13.52 8.16
N SER A 144 -11.33 12.87 9.16
CA SER A 144 -9.88 12.62 9.21
C SER A 144 -9.43 11.79 7.99
N PHE A 145 -10.14 10.70 7.71
CA PHE A 145 -9.86 9.85 6.55
C PHE A 145 -10.00 10.60 5.23
N CYS A 146 -11.18 11.16 4.95
CA CYS A 146 -11.47 11.78 3.67
C CYS A 146 -10.65 13.06 3.46
N GLY A 147 -10.42 13.84 4.52
CA GLY A 147 -9.64 15.08 4.44
C GLY A 147 -8.19 14.83 4.04
N VAL A 148 -7.51 13.88 4.70
CA VAL A 148 -6.12 13.55 4.37
C VAL A 148 -6.02 12.90 2.99
N VAL A 149 -6.91 11.96 2.65
CA VAL A 149 -6.92 11.34 1.31
C VAL A 149 -7.18 12.38 0.22
N ALA A 150 -8.12 13.31 0.41
CA ALA A 150 -8.36 14.39 -0.53
C ALA A 150 -7.11 15.27 -0.73
N CYS A 151 -6.45 15.66 0.37
CA CYS A 151 -5.20 16.44 0.31
C CYS A 151 -4.10 15.70 -0.46
N LEU A 152 -3.94 14.39 -0.23
CA LEU A 152 -2.98 13.56 -0.96
C LEU A 152 -3.29 13.53 -2.47
N LEU A 153 -4.54 13.28 -2.85
CA LEU A 153 -4.93 13.22 -4.26
C LEU A 153 -4.76 14.57 -4.97
N ILE A 154 -5.09 15.68 -4.28
CA ILE A 154 -4.84 17.04 -4.76
C ILE A 154 -3.34 17.28 -4.93
N GLY A 155 -2.54 16.90 -3.94
CA GLY A 155 -1.08 17.05 -3.96
C GLY A 155 -0.45 16.35 -5.17
N TYR A 156 -0.79 15.08 -5.39
CA TYR A 156 -0.32 14.32 -6.54
C TYR A 156 -0.80 14.87 -7.89
N GLN A 157 -1.99 15.45 -7.96
CA GLN A 157 -2.50 16.06 -9.19
C GLN A 157 -1.69 17.31 -9.58
N GLY A 158 -1.20 18.06 -8.58
CA GLY A 158 -0.38 19.25 -8.77
C GLY A 158 1.10 19.00 -9.14
N MET A 159 1.58 17.76 -8.97
CA MET A 159 2.98 17.41 -9.28
C MET A 159 3.23 17.36 -10.79
N ASP A 160 4.44 17.79 -11.16
CA ASP A 160 4.98 17.64 -12.51
C ASP A 160 5.62 16.25 -12.71
N GLN A 161 6.13 16.01 -13.91
CA GLN A 161 6.76 14.74 -14.26
C GLN A 161 8.06 14.49 -13.46
N LYS A 162 8.90 15.52 -13.28
CA LYS A 162 10.19 15.41 -12.60
C LYS A 162 10.01 15.04 -11.12
N ASP A 163 9.01 15.63 -10.47
CA ASP A 163 8.64 15.31 -9.10
C ASP A 163 8.07 13.89 -8.98
N THR A 164 7.20 13.49 -9.91
CA THR A 164 6.61 12.14 -9.93
C THR A 164 7.68 11.06 -10.12
N GLU A 165 8.64 11.27 -11.02
CA GLU A 165 9.79 10.38 -11.22
C GLU A 165 10.74 10.39 -10.03
N GLY A 166 10.95 11.56 -9.43
CA GLY A 166 11.72 11.72 -8.20
C GLY A 166 11.11 10.92 -7.04
N LEU A 167 9.79 10.93 -6.89
CA LEU A 167 9.07 10.13 -5.90
C LEU A 167 9.17 8.64 -6.17
N GLY A 168 9.19 8.22 -7.44
CA GLY A 168 9.40 6.82 -7.77
C GLY A 168 10.75 6.30 -7.30
N ARG A 169 11.82 7.03 -7.64
CA ARG A 169 13.17 6.74 -7.13
C ARG A 169 13.19 6.74 -5.61
N TRP A 170 12.48 7.67 -4.97
CA TRP A 170 12.35 7.72 -3.52
C TRP A 170 11.71 6.45 -2.93
N PHE A 171 10.52 6.04 -3.39
CA PHE A 171 9.83 4.87 -2.85
C PHE A 171 10.62 3.57 -3.04
N PHE A 172 11.25 3.36 -4.20
CA PHE A 172 12.11 2.20 -4.40
C PHE A 172 13.37 2.25 -3.52
N SER A 173 13.98 3.43 -3.37
CA SER A 173 15.13 3.60 -2.46
C SER A 173 14.72 3.38 -1.01
N LEU A 174 13.50 3.74 -0.64
CA LEU A 174 12.94 3.52 0.70
C LEU A 174 12.70 2.02 0.95
N ALA A 175 12.16 1.29 -0.03
CA ALA A 175 12.03 -0.16 0.05
C ALA A 175 13.40 -0.86 0.13
N ALA A 176 14.39 -0.38 -0.64
CA ALA A 176 15.76 -0.87 -0.57
C ALA A 176 16.42 -0.55 0.78
N ALA A 177 16.22 0.66 1.31
CA ALA A 177 16.69 1.05 2.63
C ALA A 177 16.12 0.13 3.71
N LEU A 178 14.81 -0.16 3.66
CA LEU A 178 14.17 -1.09 4.59
C LEU A 178 14.74 -2.50 4.48
N PHE A 179 14.97 -2.99 3.25
CA PHE A 179 15.55 -4.30 2.99
C PHE A 179 16.97 -4.39 3.58
N VAL A 180 17.84 -3.44 3.20
CA VAL A 180 19.24 -3.38 3.63
C VAL A 180 19.35 -3.19 5.13
N ALA A 181 18.58 -2.29 5.74
CA ALA A 181 18.61 -2.06 7.18
C ALA A 181 18.07 -3.25 8.00
N SER A 182 17.21 -4.09 7.41
CA SER A 182 16.69 -5.28 8.09
C SER A 182 17.66 -6.46 8.06
N LEU A 183 18.55 -6.57 7.07
CA LEU A 183 19.50 -7.69 6.98
C LEU A 183 20.46 -7.78 8.19
N PRO A 184 21.09 -6.69 8.67
CA PRO A 184 21.95 -6.73 9.85
C PRO A 184 21.24 -7.15 11.13
N THR A 185 19.91 -7.16 11.17
CA THR A 185 19.18 -7.64 12.36
C THR A 185 19.17 -9.15 12.47
N LEU A 186 19.39 -9.90 11.38
CA LEU A 186 19.29 -11.37 11.35
C LEU A 186 20.16 -12.09 12.39
N PRO A 187 21.42 -11.68 12.65
CA PRO A 187 22.24 -12.28 13.71
C PRO A 187 21.76 -11.99 15.13
N PHE A 188 20.89 -10.99 15.32
CA PHE A 188 20.42 -10.52 16.63
C PHE A 188 18.96 -10.94 16.85
N ALA A 189 18.76 -12.12 17.42
CA ALA A 189 17.43 -12.70 17.59
C ALA A 189 16.46 -11.80 18.37
N ASP A 190 16.97 -11.09 19.39
CA ASP A 190 16.21 -10.17 20.24
C ASP A 190 15.62 -8.97 19.48
N ILE A 191 16.20 -8.64 18.31
CA ILE A 191 15.74 -7.59 17.42
C ILE A 191 14.91 -8.22 16.29
N ALA A 192 15.50 -9.11 15.50
CA ALA A 192 14.89 -9.67 14.29
C ALA A 192 13.59 -10.45 14.55
N PHE A 193 13.44 -11.03 15.74
CA PHE A 193 12.30 -11.85 16.13
C PHE A 193 11.62 -11.35 17.41
N HIS A 194 11.84 -10.08 17.79
CA HIS A 194 11.44 -9.50 19.08
C HIS A 194 10.00 -9.83 19.52
N ARG A 195 9.01 -9.77 18.61
CA ARG A 195 7.60 -9.90 19.00
C ARG A 195 7.18 -11.32 19.42
N ASN A 196 7.77 -12.36 18.83
CA ASN A 196 7.28 -13.73 19.01
C ASN A 196 8.37 -14.82 18.94
N GLY A 197 9.65 -14.44 18.86
CA GLY A 197 10.80 -15.34 18.80
C GLY A 197 10.92 -16.20 17.54
N LYS A 198 10.00 -16.08 16.56
CA LYS A 198 9.93 -17.02 15.41
C LYS A 198 9.75 -16.37 14.04
N SER A 199 9.02 -15.26 13.96
CA SER A 199 8.66 -14.62 12.68
C SER A 199 9.51 -13.37 12.48
N PHE A 200 10.14 -13.24 11.32
CA PHE A 200 11.04 -12.12 11.05
C PHE A 200 10.27 -10.80 10.95
N GLN A 201 10.72 -9.78 11.68
CA GLN A 201 10.18 -8.42 11.62
C GLN A 201 11.20 -7.36 11.23
N GLY A 202 12.50 -7.71 11.20
CA GLY A 202 13.57 -6.79 10.86
C GLY A 202 13.57 -5.55 11.74
N ILE A 203 13.71 -4.38 11.10
CA ILE A 203 13.65 -3.08 11.80
C ILE A 203 12.22 -2.61 12.09
N LEU A 204 11.18 -3.38 11.73
CA LEU A 204 9.79 -3.02 12.00
C LEU A 204 9.26 -3.68 13.28
N ASN A 205 8.18 -3.14 13.82
CA ASN A 205 7.59 -3.50 15.11
C ASN A 205 6.80 -4.81 15.13
N HIS A 206 6.46 -5.35 13.96
CA HIS A 206 5.63 -6.54 13.87
C HIS A 206 5.90 -7.33 12.57
N PRO A 207 5.98 -8.67 12.63
CA PRO A 207 6.19 -9.50 11.43
C PRO A 207 5.09 -9.32 10.38
N GLN A 208 3.85 -9.13 10.82
CA GLN A 208 2.72 -8.84 9.92
C GLN A 208 2.90 -7.51 9.17
N ALA A 209 3.28 -6.43 9.87
CA ALA A 209 3.52 -5.12 9.25
C ALA A 209 4.67 -5.20 8.23
N PHE A 210 5.74 -5.93 8.60
CA PHE A 210 6.86 -6.22 7.72
C PHE A 210 6.43 -7.01 6.48
N GLY A 211 5.65 -8.07 6.64
CA GLY A 211 5.22 -8.90 5.52
C GLY A 211 4.24 -8.23 4.56
N ILE A 212 3.36 -7.35 5.04
CA ILE A 212 2.43 -6.61 4.18
C ILE A 212 3.08 -5.39 3.50
N PHE A 213 4.28 -4.96 3.90
CA PHE A 213 4.97 -3.85 3.24
C PHE A 213 5.37 -4.17 1.79
N TRP A 214 5.79 -5.40 1.53
CA TRP A 214 6.41 -5.83 0.26
C TRP A 214 5.49 -6.07 -0.95
N PRO A 215 4.25 -6.58 -0.82
CA PRO A 215 3.39 -6.94 -1.96
C PRO A 215 3.26 -5.89 -3.06
N PRO A 216 3.04 -4.57 -2.78
CA PRO A 216 2.97 -3.56 -3.85
C PRO A 216 4.25 -3.49 -4.70
N PHE A 217 5.43 -3.60 -4.08
CA PHE A 217 6.71 -3.57 -4.77
C PHE A 217 6.97 -4.86 -5.54
N ILE A 218 6.72 -6.02 -4.92
CA ILE A 218 6.84 -7.33 -5.58
C ILE A 218 6.00 -7.37 -6.85
N LEU A 219 4.75 -6.93 -6.76
CA LEU A 219 3.83 -6.90 -7.91
C LEU A 219 4.31 -5.95 -9.00
N TRP A 220 4.82 -4.78 -8.62
CA TRP A 220 5.40 -3.86 -9.58
C TRP A 220 6.58 -4.50 -10.34
N PHE A 221 7.56 -5.05 -9.63
CA PHE A 221 8.75 -5.67 -10.25
C PHE A 221 8.37 -6.90 -11.08
N ALA A 222 7.45 -7.74 -10.59
CA ALA A 222 7.00 -8.92 -11.32
C ALA A 222 6.29 -8.54 -12.63
N PHE A 223 5.38 -7.57 -12.61
CA PHE A 223 4.67 -7.15 -13.82
C PHE A 223 5.55 -6.31 -14.75
N ASP A 224 6.51 -5.56 -14.22
CA ASP A 224 7.52 -4.90 -15.05
C ASP A 224 8.39 -5.92 -15.78
N TRP A 225 8.85 -6.96 -15.06
CA TRP A 225 9.63 -8.05 -15.62
C TRP A 225 8.85 -8.81 -16.71
N LEU A 226 7.57 -9.14 -16.45
CA LEU A 226 6.72 -9.91 -17.36
C LEU A 226 6.26 -9.13 -18.60
N PHE A 227 5.94 -7.83 -18.45
CA PHE A 227 5.21 -7.08 -19.49
C PHE A 227 6.01 -5.98 -20.16
N GLN A 228 7.15 -5.54 -19.60
CA GLN A 228 8.03 -4.60 -20.28
C GLN A 228 9.20 -5.35 -20.91
N PRO A 229 9.45 -5.24 -22.23
CA PRO A 229 10.71 -5.68 -22.80
C PRO A 229 11.83 -4.77 -22.29
N SER A 230 12.95 -5.34 -21.84
CA SER A 230 14.12 -4.57 -21.43
C SER A 230 15.35 -5.03 -22.20
N GLU A 231 16.09 -4.07 -22.72
CA GLU A 231 17.43 -4.27 -23.31
C GLU A 231 18.52 -4.34 -22.23
N ARG A 232 18.18 -4.10 -20.95
CA ARG A 232 19.12 -4.03 -19.84
C ARG A 232 19.15 -5.34 -19.04
N SER A 233 20.33 -5.70 -18.52
CA SER A 233 20.45 -6.76 -17.52
C SER A 233 19.57 -6.48 -16.28
N ARG A 234 18.68 -7.42 -15.98
CA ARG A 234 17.70 -7.36 -14.88
C ARG A 234 18.16 -8.09 -13.62
N ASN A 235 19.44 -8.43 -13.52
CA ASN A 235 19.96 -9.28 -12.44
C ASN A 235 19.73 -8.67 -11.05
N VAL A 236 20.03 -7.38 -10.89
CA VAL A 236 19.85 -6.67 -9.60
C VAL A 236 18.38 -6.62 -9.21
N GLU A 237 17.48 -6.36 -10.16
CA GLU A 237 16.04 -6.31 -9.92
C GLU A 237 15.47 -7.68 -9.59
N THR A 238 15.97 -8.72 -10.25
CA THR A 238 15.60 -10.11 -9.99
C THR A 238 16.06 -10.56 -8.61
N LEU A 239 17.29 -10.22 -8.22
CA LEU A 239 17.81 -10.47 -6.88
C LEU A 239 16.99 -9.72 -5.82
N PHE A 240 16.64 -8.46 -6.08
CA PHE A 240 15.82 -7.68 -5.17
C PHE A 240 14.40 -8.25 -5.05
N LEU A 241 13.78 -8.66 -6.15
CA LEU A 241 12.49 -9.36 -6.17
C LEU A 241 12.52 -10.66 -5.35
N ALA A 242 13.55 -11.49 -5.56
CA ALA A 242 13.75 -12.72 -4.81
C ALA A 242 13.94 -12.43 -3.31
N GLY A 243 14.74 -11.39 -2.98
CA GLY A 243 14.93 -10.93 -1.61
C GLY A 243 13.62 -10.50 -0.94
N MET A 244 12.80 -9.69 -1.61
CA MET A 244 11.49 -9.28 -1.07
C MET A 244 10.54 -10.46 -0.86
N LEU A 245 10.52 -11.43 -1.77
CA LEU A 245 9.73 -12.66 -1.60
C LEU A 245 10.22 -13.46 -0.39
N ALA A 246 11.54 -13.62 -0.23
CA ALA A 246 12.12 -14.27 0.93
C ALA A 246 11.74 -13.55 2.24
N MET A 247 11.72 -12.21 2.24
CA MET A 247 11.29 -11.39 3.39
C MET A 247 9.82 -11.60 3.77
N VAL A 248 8.91 -11.74 2.79
CA VAL A 248 7.49 -12.07 3.04
C VAL A 248 7.34 -13.48 3.62
N ILE A 249 8.13 -14.44 3.15
CA ILE A 249 8.11 -15.82 3.66
C ILE A 249 8.68 -15.85 5.09
N ALA A 250 9.82 -15.20 5.32
CA ALA A 250 10.48 -15.14 6.64
C ALA A 250 9.59 -14.48 7.71
N SER A 251 8.76 -13.51 7.33
CA SER A 251 7.84 -12.84 8.26
C SER A 251 6.60 -13.65 8.63
N ARG A 252 6.35 -14.78 7.94
CA ARG A 252 5.17 -15.63 8.15
C ARG A 252 3.83 -14.87 8.04
N ALA A 253 3.81 -13.78 7.27
CA ALA A 253 2.64 -12.94 7.09
C ALA A 253 1.75 -13.49 5.97
N ARG A 254 0.77 -14.34 6.34
CA ARG A 254 -0.21 -14.94 5.42
C ARG A 254 -0.91 -13.88 4.54
N THR A 255 -1.20 -12.70 5.10
CA THR A 255 -1.80 -11.59 4.36
C THR A 255 -0.89 -11.05 3.26
N GLY A 256 0.43 -11.00 3.48
CA GLY A 256 1.39 -10.55 2.46
C GLY A 256 1.35 -11.44 1.21
N MET A 257 1.39 -12.77 1.39
CA MET A 257 1.28 -13.70 0.27
C MET A 257 -0.09 -13.64 -0.41
N ALA A 258 -1.18 -13.58 0.38
CA ALA A 258 -2.53 -13.45 -0.16
C ALA A 258 -2.67 -12.17 -1.00
N ALA A 259 -2.06 -11.06 -0.56
CA ALA A 259 -2.06 -9.80 -1.31
C ALA A 259 -1.31 -9.89 -2.64
N ILE A 260 -0.18 -10.61 -2.70
CA ILE A 260 0.54 -10.86 -3.97
C ILE A 260 -0.35 -11.66 -4.92
N LEU A 261 -1.00 -12.71 -4.43
CA LEU A 261 -1.83 -13.60 -5.26
C LEU A 261 -3.09 -12.88 -5.77
N LEU A 262 -3.86 -12.29 -4.86
CA LEU A 262 -5.07 -11.53 -5.19
C LEU A 262 -4.77 -10.31 -6.06
N GLY A 263 -3.69 -9.58 -5.76
CA GLY A 263 -3.26 -8.41 -6.53
C GLY A 263 -2.84 -8.77 -7.96
N SER A 264 -2.14 -9.91 -8.14
CA SER A 264 -1.81 -10.46 -9.46
C SER A 264 -3.06 -10.81 -10.25
N CYS A 265 -3.99 -11.57 -9.64
CA CYS A 265 -5.26 -11.95 -10.28
C CYS A 265 -6.08 -10.73 -10.68
N ALA A 266 -6.28 -9.78 -9.76
CA ALA A 266 -7.03 -8.55 -10.03
C ALA A 266 -6.40 -7.74 -11.17
N THR A 267 -5.07 -7.66 -11.19
CA THR A 267 -4.36 -6.97 -12.26
C THR A 267 -4.59 -7.67 -13.59
N LEU A 268 -4.35 -8.98 -13.69
CA LEU A 268 -4.56 -9.74 -14.92
C LEU A 268 -6.00 -9.62 -15.45
N VAL A 269 -7.01 -9.67 -14.58
CA VAL A 269 -8.42 -9.45 -14.95
C VAL A 269 -8.61 -8.06 -15.54
N LEU A 270 -8.08 -7.01 -14.90
CA LEU A 270 -8.18 -5.64 -15.40
C LEU A 270 -7.41 -5.42 -16.71
N LEU A 271 -6.23 -6.05 -16.86
CA LEU A 271 -5.48 -6.01 -18.12
C LEU A 271 -6.28 -6.69 -19.24
N PHE A 272 -6.96 -7.80 -18.95
CA PHE A 272 -7.75 -8.57 -19.90
C PHE A 272 -9.04 -7.86 -20.33
N CYS A 273 -9.74 -7.23 -19.38
CA CYS A 273 -10.96 -6.47 -19.63
C CYS A 273 -10.72 -5.13 -20.36
N SER A 274 -9.47 -4.69 -20.46
CA SER A 274 -9.13 -3.48 -21.20
C SER A 274 -9.30 -3.67 -22.72
N LYS A 275 -9.98 -2.72 -23.37
CA LYS A 275 -10.33 -2.76 -24.81
C LYS A 275 -9.14 -2.65 -25.78
N ASN A 276 -7.92 -2.49 -25.29
CA ASN A 276 -6.77 -2.21 -26.17
C ASN A 276 -6.19 -3.50 -26.79
N LEU A 277 -6.30 -3.63 -28.12
CA LEU A 277 -5.91 -4.83 -28.87
C LEU A 277 -4.40 -5.15 -28.76
N ARG A 278 -3.53 -4.13 -28.74
CA ARG A 278 -2.07 -4.30 -28.56
C ARG A 278 -1.73 -4.88 -27.19
N ARG A 279 -2.52 -4.52 -26.17
CA ARG A 279 -2.40 -5.07 -24.81
C ARG A 279 -2.65 -6.58 -24.83
N ARG A 280 -3.57 -7.09 -25.67
CA ARG A 280 -3.89 -8.52 -25.71
C ARG A 280 -2.71 -9.38 -26.16
N THR A 281 -1.87 -8.93 -27.08
CA THR A 281 -0.72 -9.73 -27.55
C THR A 281 0.40 -9.79 -26.50
N VAL A 282 0.76 -8.65 -25.92
CA VAL A 282 1.74 -8.59 -24.82
C VAL A 282 1.18 -9.30 -23.58
N LEU A 283 -0.13 -9.18 -23.33
CA LEU A 283 -0.83 -9.88 -22.26
C LEU A 283 -0.79 -11.39 -22.44
N LYS A 284 -1.02 -11.91 -23.65
CA LYS A 284 -0.96 -13.35 -23.92
C LYS A 284 0.44 -13.91 -23.63
N ARG A 285 1.51 -13.19 -24.01
CA ARG A 285 2.89 -13.59 -23.71
C ARG A 285 3.19 -13.56 -22.22
N GLY A 286 2.84 -12.45 -21.54
CA GLY A 286 3.08 -12.33 -20.10
C GLY A 286 2.21 -13.29 -19.28
N LEU A 287 0.97 -13.57 -19.71
CA LEU A 287 0.10 -14.57 -19.10
C LEU A 287 0.64 -15.98 -19.30
N ALA A 288 1.11 -16.32 -20.50
CA ALA A 288 1.76 -17.61 -20.76
C ALA A 288 3.01 -17.78 -19.89
N ALA A 289 3.85 -16.73 -19.77
CA ALA A 289 5.01 -16.74 -18.88
C ALA A 289 4.62 -16.87 -17.40
N ALA A 290 3.58 -16.15 -16.95
CA ALA A 290 3.08 -16.24 -15.58
C ALA A 290 2.47 -17.62 -15.27
N LEU A 291 1.73 -18.21 -16.22
CA LEU A 291 1.19 -19.57 -16.10
C LEU A 291 2.31 -20.60 -16.08
N ALA A 292 3.29 -20.50 -16.98
CA ALA A 292 4.46 -21.38 -16.98
C ALA A 292 5.22 -21.30 -15.65
N MET A 293 5.46 -20.09 -15.15
CA MET A 293 6.09 -19.88 -13.83
C MET A 293 5.25 -20.46 -12.70
N GLY A 294 3.93 -20.25 -12.72
CA GLY A 294 3.01 -20.81 -11.73
C GLY A 294 3.01 -22.34 -11.74
N ILE A 295 2.99 -22.96 -12.92
CA ILE A 295 3.10 -24.41 -13.10
C ILE A 295 4.43 -24.91 -12.56
N CYS A 296 5.56 -24.24 -12.87
CA CYS A 296 6.87 -24.60 -12.34
C CYS A 296 6.91 -24.53 -10.81
N VAL A 297 6.30 -23.50 -10.20
CA VAL A 297 6.23 -23.37 -8.73
C VAL A 297 5.38 -24.49 -8.14
N VAL A 298 4.21 -24.77 -8.70
CA VAL A 298 3.34 -25.86 -8.23
C VAL A 298 4.04 -27.22 -8.38
N ALA A 299 4.71 -27.45 -9.51
CA ALA A 299 5.48 -28.66 -9.74
C ALA A 299 6.64 -28.79 -8.75
N ALA A 300 7.37 -27.71 -8.46
CA ALA A 300 8.45 -27.70 -7.47
C ALA A 300 7.93 -27.99 -6.04
N VAL A 301 6.79 -27.39 -5.67
CA VAL A 301 6.13 -27.70 -4.39
C VAL A 301 5.69 -29.16 -4.35
N ALA A 302 5.13 -29.69 -5.43
CA ALA A 302 4.68 -31.08 -5.48
C ALA A 302 5.85 -32.09 -5.49
N ALA A 303 6.98 -31.76 -6.11
CA ALA A 303 8.11 -32.68 -6.28
C ALA A 303 9.07 -32.74 -5.08
N ILE A 304 9.12 -31.69 -4.23
CA ILE A 304 10.13 -31.57 -3.17
C ILE A 304 9.46 -31.69 -1.78
N PRO A 305 9.61 -32.82 -1.05
CA PRO A 305 8.95 -33.03 0.25
C PRO A 305 9.24 -31.96 1.29
N SER A 306 10.49 -31.48 1.37
CA SER A 306 10.86 -30.39 2.30
C SER A 306 10.16 -29.07 1.99
N VAL A 307 9.87 -28.79 0.72
CA VAL A 307 9.08 -27.64 0.31
C VAL A 307 7.61 -27.85 0.69
N GLN A 308 7.05 -29.05 0.52
CA GLN A 308 5.70 -29.35 0.96
C GLN A 308 5.53 -29.13 2.47
N GLU A 309 6.45 -29.65 3.27
CA GLU A 309 6.46 -29.46 4.72
C GLU A 309 6.61 -27.99 5.10
N GLY A 310 7.50 -27.24 4.43
CA GLY A 310 7.65 -25.80 4.62
C GLY A 310 6.37 -25.03 4.30
N VAL A 311 5.70 -25.35 3.18
CA VAL A 311 4.43 -24.74 2.78
C VAL A 311 3.33 -25.07 3.78
N LYS A 312 3.22 -26.33 4.22
CA LYS A 312 2.28 -26.73 5.27
C LYS A 312 2.56 -25.98 6.58
N ALA A 313 3.79 -25.98 7.06
CA ALA A 313 4.20 -25.27 8.28
C ALA A 313 3.90 -23.76 8.20
N TYR A 314 4.09 -23.15 7.03
CA TYR A 314 3.75 -21.76 6.78
C TYR A 314 2.24 -21.50 6.83
N LEU A 315 1.44 -22.33 6.13
CA LEU A 315 -0.01 -22.20 6.06
C LEU A 315 -0.68 -22.41 7.42
N TYR A 316 -0.23 -23.43 8.15
CA TYR A 316 -0.75 -23.82 9.45
C TYR A 316 -0.13 -23.05 10.62
N LYS A 317 0.94 -22.27 10.42
CA LYS A 317 1.67 -21.54 11.47
C LYS A 317 2.10 -22.40 12.69
N GLY A 318 2.14 -23.72 12.55
CA GLY A 318 2.41 -24.64 13.66
C GLY A 318 1.23 -24.83 14.62
N GLU A 319 0.01 -24.47 14.23
CA GLU A 319 -1.23 -24.85 14.92
C GLU A 319 -1.66 -26.24 14.44
N ASP A 320 -2.26 -27.06 15.34
CA ASP A 320 -2.81 -28.41 15.07
C ASP A 320 -4.06 -28.39 14.15
N ALA A 321 -4.17 -27.42 13.25
CA ALA A 321 -5.26 -27.34 12.29
C ALA A 321 -5.08 -28.42 11.21
N ARG A 322 -6.04 -29.34 11.09
CA ARG A 322 -5.98 -30.45 10.14
C ARG A 322 -6.32 -30.03 8.71
N SER A 323 -6.84 -28.82 8.51
CA SER A 323 -7.23 -28.30 7.18
C SER A 323 -7.02 -26.78 7.04
N VAL A 324 -6.78 -26.32 5.80
CA VAL A 324 -6.65 -24.88 5.48
C VAL A 324 -7.93 -24.11 5.86
N LYS A 325 -9.09 -24.76 5.72
CA LYS A 325 -10.39 -24.22 6.12
C LYS A 325 -10.46 -23.99 7.64
N GLU A 326 -9.97 -24.94 8.43
CA GLU A 326 -9.91 -24.83 9.89
C GLU A 326 -8.96 -23.71 10.35
N ALA A 327 -7.76 -23.63 9.77
CA ALA A 327 -6.81 -22.55 10.06
C ALA A 327 -7.37 -21.15 9.70
N PHE A 328 -8.13 -21.05 8.61
CA PHE A 328 -8.82 -19.81 8.24
C PHE A 328 -9.94 -19.46 9.23
N HIS A 329 -10.77 -20.44 9.62
CA HIS A 329 -11.84 -20.23 10.59
C HIS A 329 -11.31 -19.81 11.96
N GLN A 330 -10.23 -20.43 12.43
CA GLN A 330 -9.59 -20.11 13.70
C GLN A 330 -8.96 -18.71 13.69
N SER A 331 -8.33 -18.30 12.59
CA SER A 331 -7.65 -16.99 12.53
C SER A 331 -8.58 -15.80 12.23
N ARG A 332 -9.48 -15.91 11.24
CA ARG A 332 -10.28 -14.77 10.74
C ARG A 332 -11.78 -15.06 10.68
N GLY A 333 -12.19 -16.34 10.65
CA GLY A 333 -13.59 -16.73 10.59
C GLY A 333 -14.44 -16.21 11.74
N ARG A 334 -13.90 -16.18 12.97
CA ARG A 334 -14.60 -15.59 14.13
C ARG A 334 -14.86 -14.10 13.96
N ILE A 335 -13.87 -13.37 13.43
CA ILE A 335 -14.01 -11.93 13.17
C ILE A 335 -15.05 -11.71 12.08
N ILE A 336 -14.91 -12.37 10.93
CA ILE A 336 -15.86 -12.29 9.81
C ILE A 336 -17.29 -12.61 10.26
N GLY A 337 -17.48 -13.69 11.03
CA GLY A 337 -18.80 -14.09 11.52
C GLY A 337 -19.44 -13.05 12.43
N ARG A 338 -18.65 -12.38 13.29
CA ARG A 338 -19.13 -11.29 14.14
C ARG A 338 -19.48 -10.04 13.31
N GLN A 339 -18.61 -9.65 12.38
CA GLN A 339 -18.87 -8.51 11.49
C GLN A 339 -20.13 -8.73 10.66
N TRP A 340 -20.32 -9.95 10.16
CA TRP A 340 -21.52 -10.33 9.41
C TRP A 340 -22.79 -10.23 10.25
N LYS A 341 -22.77 -10.75 11.49
CA LYS A 341 -23.90 -10.60 12.42
C LYS A 341 -24.22 -9.13 12.71
N ASN A 342 -23.20 -8.29 12.86
CA ASN A 342 -23.39 -6.85 13.09
C ASN A 342 -23.92 -6.13 11.84
N PHE A 343 -23.47 -6.51 10.66
CA PHE A 343 -24.00 -6.01 9.39
C PHE A 343 -25.50 -6.34 9.25
N LEU A 344 -25.91 -7.58 9.56
CA LEU A 344 -27.31 -7.99 9.45
C LEU A 344 -28.27 -7.21 10.38
N LYS A 345 -27.77 -6.55 11.43
CA LYS A 345 -28.59 -5.68 12.29
C LYS A 345 -28.95 -4.35 11.60
N SER A 346 -28.04 -3.80 10.81
CA SER A 346 -28.19 -2.51 10.13
C SER A 346 -27.64 -2.58 8.69
N PRO A 347 -28.26 -3.37 7.79
CA PRO A 347 -27.67 -3.70 6.50
C PRO A 347 -27.52 -2.50 5.56
N TRP A 348 -28.43 -1.53 5.63
CA TRP A 348 -28.42 -0.39 4.72
C TRP A 348 -27.41 0.69 5.11
N THR A 349 -27.37 1.03 6.39
CA THR A 349 -26.61 2.18 6.93
C THR A 349 -25.32 1.80 7.65
N GLY A 350 -25.20 0.55 8.10
CA GLY A 350 -24.12 0.11 8.98
C GLY A 350 -24.24 0.66 10.41
N ASN A 351 -23.15 0.53 11.17
CA ASN A 351 -23.07 0.90 12.58
C ASN A 351 -22.32 2.23 12.83
N GLY A 352 -21.78 2.86 11.80
CA GLY A 352 -20.92 4.04 11.88
C GLY A 352 -19.48 3.75 11.41
N PHE A 353 -18.89 4.71 10.71
CA PHE A 353 -17.56 4.62 10.12
C PHE A 353 -16.48 4.54 11.19
N GLY A 354 -15.76 3.42 11.25
CA GLY A 354 -14.75 3.13 12.27
C GLY A 354 -15.31 2.99 13.70
N VAL A 355 -16.61 2.69 13.88
CA VAL A 355 -17.26 2.51 15.18
C VAL A 355 -17.59 1.02 15.41
N TYR A 356 -17.40 0.52 16.64
CA TYR A 356 -17.83 -0.83 17.01
C TYR A 356 -19.34 -0.88 17.22
N ALA A 357 -20.00 -1.97 16.79
CA ALA A 357 -21.45 -2.12 16.92
C ALA A 357 -21.95 -2.02 18.38
N GLU A 358 -21.14 -2.47 19.34
CA GLU A 358 -21.47 -2.43 20.77
C GLU A 358 -21.31 -1.03 21.39
N GLY A 359 -20.76 -0.05 20.67
CA GLY A 359 -20.59 1.30 21.19
C GLY A 359 -19.57 1.41 22.33
N PHE A 360 -18.76 0.38 22.58
CA PHE A 360 -17.66 0.42 23.54
C PHE A 360 -16.33 0.10 22.85
N PHE A 361 -15.29 0.86 23.21
CA PHE A 361 -13.94 0.56 22.79
C PHE A 361 -13.34 -0.53 23.69
N PRO A 362 -12.52 -1.44 23.15
CA PRO A 362 -11.74 -2.36 23.97
C PRO A 362 -10.93 -1.62 25.05
N SER A 363 -10.77 -2.24 26.22
CA SER A 363 -9.94 -1.72 27.31
C SER A 363 -8.50 -1.42 26.85
N GLY A 364 -7.95 -0.26 27.24
CA GLY A 364 -6.57 0.14 26.89
C GLY A 364 -6.44 1.17 25.78
N VAL A 365 -7.56 1.66 25.23
CA VAL A 365 -7.56 2.80 24.30
C VAL A 365 -7.23 4.10 25.06
N LYS A 366 -6.05 4.65 24.78
CA LYS A 366 -5.70 6.03 25.16
C LYS A 366 -6.65 7.01 24.47
N THR A 367 -7.26 7.85 25.29
CA THR A 367 -8.11 8.98 24.86
C THR A 367 -7.37 10.30 25.07
N PHE A 368 -7.68 11.29 24.25
CA PHE A 368 -7.29 12.68 24.45
C PHE A 368 -8.57 13.52 24.40
N ALA A 369 -8.89 14.25 25.47
CA ALA A 369 -10.16 14.96 25.63
C ALA A 369 -11.40 14.09 25.37
N GLY A 370 -11.39 12.83 25.83
CA GLY A 370 -12.48 11.87 25.61
C GLY A 370 -12.51 11.22 24.22
N ILE A 371 -11.67 11.67 23.28
CA ILE A 371 -11.58 11.13 21.93
C ILE A 371 -10.55 10.00 21.88
N PRO A 372 -10.89 8.80 21.40
CA PRO A 372 -9.95 7.70 21.30
C PRO A 372 -8.90 7.95 20.22
N ILE A 373 -7.70 8.38 20.62
CA ILE A 373 -6.58 8.69 19.70
C ILE A 373 -5.73 7.47 19.33
N SER A 374 -5.84 6.38 20.10
CA SER A 374 -5.05 5.16 19.91
C SER A 374 -5.85 3.95 19.44
N ALA A 375 -7.18 4.06 19.33
CA ALA A 375 -8.03 3.02 18.78
C ALA A 375 -7.97 3.04 17.25
N SER A 376 -6.90 2.51 16.66
CA SER A 376 -6.99 2.01 15.28
C SER A 376 -7.90 0.80 15.33
N VAL A 377 -9.20 1.04 15.11
CA VAL A 377 -10.22 -0.01 15.03
C VAL A 377 -10.07 -0.67 13.67
N GLU A 378 -9.02 -1.46 13.52
CA GLU A 378 -8.80 -2.24 12.31
C GLU A 378 -9.62 -3.51 12.45
N LYS A 379 -10.85 -3.43 11.95
CA LYS A 379 -11.79 -4.54 11.90
C LYS A 379 -11.31 -5.60 10.90
N GLY A 380 -10.25 -6.33 11.22
CA GLY A 380 -9.75 -7.57 10.60
C GLY A 380 -9.68 -7.69 9.08
N VAL A 381 -10.82 -7.69 8.38
CA VAL A 381 -11.01 -7.94 6.95
C VAL A 381 -11.85 -6.81 6.36
N THR A 382 -11.30 -6.03 5.43
CA THR A 382 -11.95 -4.81 4.93
C THR A 382 -13.33 -5.02 4.30
N PRO A 383 -13.55 -6.02 3.41
CA PRO A 383 -14.87 -6.17 2.77
C PRO A 383 -16.02 -6.32 3.77
N THR A 384 -15.84 -7.12 4.82
CA THR A 384 -16.85 -7.32 5.86
C THR A 384 -16.90 -6.16 6.85
N ALA A 385 -15.77 -5.50 7.13
CA ALA A 385 -15.72 -4.30 7.93
C ALA A 385 -16.50 -3.13 7.30
N VAL A 386 -16.34 -2.90 6.00
CA VAL A 386 -17.05 -1.83 5.28
C VAL A 386 -18.55 -2.06 5.33
N LEU A 387 -19.00 -3.29 5.05
CA LEU A 387 -20.41 -3.63 5.15
C LEU A 387 -20.94 -3.39 6.57
N GLU A 388 -20.21 -3.84 7.59
CA GLU A 388 -20.60 -3.61 8.99
C GLU A 388 -20.65 -2.12 9.36
N GLU A 389 -19.69 -1.32 8.92
CA GLU A 389 -19.53 0.08 9.35
C GLU A 389 -20.45 1.04 8.60
N ILE A 390 -20.59 0.90 7.29
CA ILE A 390 -21.31 1.86 6.44
C ILE A 390 -22.41 1.22 5.59
N GLY A 391 -22.73 -0.05 5.82
CA GLY A 391 -23.83 -0.75 5.16
C GLY A 391 -23.65 -0.89 3.65
N VAL A 392 -24.70 -1.33 2.98
CA VAL A 392 -24.75 -1.46 1.51
C VAL A 392 -24.57 -0.09 0.84
N ILE A 393 -25.20 0.96 1.36
CA ILE A 393 -25.17 2.30 0.76
C ILE A 393 -23.74 2.85 0.74
N GLY A 394 -23.06 2.83 1.89
CA GLY A 394 -21.68 3.28 1.98
C GLY A 394 -20.71 2.38 1.22
N THR A 395 -20.96 1.06 1.19
CA THR A 395 -20.15 0.12 0.39
C THR A 395 -20.23 0.44 -1.10
N VAL A 396 -21.42 0.71 -1.63
CA VAL A 396 -21.60 1.12 -3.04
C VAL A 396 -20.87 2.43 -3.30
N ALA A 397 -20.98 3.42 -2.41
CA ALA A 397 -20.24 4.67 -2.55
C ALA A 397 -18.71 4.46 -2.54
N LEU A 398 -18.20 3.57 -1.69
CA LEU A 398 -16.79 3.17 -1.67
C LEU A 398 -16.38 2.51 -2.99
N LEU A 399 -17.19 1.60 -3.54
CA LEU A 399 -16.90 0.93 -4.82
C LEU A 399 -16.85 1.95 -5.97
N VAL A 400 -17.79 2.89 -6.01
CA VAL A 400 -17.76 4.01 -6.97
C VAL A 400 -16.46 4.81 -6.81
N PHE A 401 -16.10 5.19 -5.58
CA PHE A 401 -14.85 5.87 -5.29
C PHE A 401 -13.62 5.09 -5.79
N LEU A 402 -13.54 3.78 -5.52
CA LEU A 402 -12.44 2.91 -5.97
C LEU A 402 -12.38 2.79 -7.50
N ILE A 403 -13.53 2.74 -8.19
CA ILE A 403 -13.59 2.73 -9.65
C ILE A 403 -12.99 4.02 -10.22
N PHE A 404 -13.38 5.18 -9.69
CA PHE A 404 -12.83 6.47 -10.10
C PHE A 404 -11.32 6.57 -9.83
N LEU A 405 -10.86 6.04 -8.70
CA LEU A 405 -9.45 6.02 -8.34
C LEU A 405 -8.63 5.13 -9.29
N THR A 406 -9.20 4.01 -9.73
CA THR A 406 -8.54 3.02 -10.60
C THR A 406 -8.55 3.43 -12.08
N LYS A 407 -9.58 4.16 -12.54
CA LYS A 407 -9.79 4.49 -13.96
C LYS A 407 -8.54 5.06 -14.67
N PRO A 408 -7.77 6.02 -14.12
CA PRO A 408 -6.58 6.55 -14.77
C PRO A 408 -5.48 5.51 -15.04
N LEU A 409 -5.42 4.45 -14.22
CA LEU A 409 -4.43 3.37 -14.33
C LEU A 409 -4.70 2.42 -15.50
N LEU A 410 -5.92 2.45 -16.05
CA LEU A 410 -6.30 1.56 -17.16
C LEU A 410 -5.74 2.01 -18.51
N SER A 411 -5.02 3.14 -18.54
CA SER A 411 -4.30 3.67 -19.70
C SER A 411 -3.25 2.68 -20.24
N PRO A 412 -2.91 2.74 -21.55
CA PRO A 412 -1.90 1.86 -22.14
C PRO A 412 -0.52 1.99 -21.44
N GLY A 413 0.27 0.92 -21.42
CA GLY A 413 1.63 0.92 -20.85
C GLY A 413 1.72 0.88 -19.32
N CYS A 414 0.59 0.90 -18.60
CA CYS A 414 0.59 1.08 -17.14
C CYS A 414 0.57 -0.22 -16.30
N ALA A 415 0.96 -1.38 -16.86
CA ALA A 415 0.77 -2.67 -16.17
C ALA A 415 1.44 -2.78 -14.78
N PRO A 416 2.71 -2.36 -14.59
CA PRO A 416 3.34 -2.38 -13.26
C PRO A 416 2.64 -1.46 -12.25
N TRP A 417 2.10 -0.34 -12.70
CA TRP A 417 1.37 0.62 -11.86
C TRP A 417 0.02 0.08 -11.42
N VAL A 418 -0.69 -0.59 -12.32
CA VAL A 418 -1.92 -1.32 -11.96
C VAL A 418 -1.58 -2.41 -10.95
N ALA A 419 -0.50 -3.17 -11.16
CA ALA A 419 -0.06 -4.23 -10.25
C ALA A 419 0.25 -3.72 -8.84
N MET A 420 1.04 -2.66 -8.73
CA MET A 420 1.35 -2.03 -7.44
C MET A 420 0.09 -1.53 -6.74
N PHE A 421 -0.79 -0.84 -7.47
CA PHE A 421 -2.04 -0.29 -6.93
C PHE A 421 -2.98 -1.42 -6.45
N MET A 422 -3.14 -2.47 -7.25
CA MET A 422 -3.93 -3.64 -6.87
C MET A 422 -3.30 -4.40 -5.70
N GLY A 423 -1.96 -4.41 -5.58
CA GLY A 423 -1.26 -4.89 -4.40
C GLY A 423 -1.65 -4.12 -3.13
N CYS A 424 -1.69 -2.79 -3.20
CA CYS A 424 -2.12 -1.94 -2.09
C CYS A 424 -3.56 -2.26 -1.67
N LEU A 425 -4.47 -2.47 -2.63
CA LEU A 425 -5.85 -2.87 -2.34
C LEU A 425 -5.93 -4.30 -1.81
N ALA A 426 -5.18 -5.24 -2.36
CA ALA A 426 -5.25 -6.66 -2.03
C ALA A 426 -4.83 -6.98 -0.58
N VAL A 427 -3.92 -6.20 0.01
CA VAL A 427 -3.58 -6.32 1.44
C VAL A 427 -4.83 -6.19 2.33
N ASN A 428 -5.82 -5.40 1.89
CA ASN A 428 -7.04 -5.14 2.64
C ASN A 428 -7.99 -6.32 2.77
N PHE A 429 -7.79 -7.38 1.99
CA PHE A 429 -8.53 -8.63 2.17
C PHE A 429 -8.08 -9.41 3.40
N GLY A 430 -6.84 -9.21 3.87
CA GLY A 430 -6.33 -9.90 5.07
C GLY A 430 -6.12 -9.01 6.28
N GLU A 431 -5.94 -7.70 6.10
CA GLU A 431 -5.85 -6.71 7.19
C GLU A 431 -6.58 -5.42 6.84
N ALA A 432 -7.46 -4.96 7.73
CA ALA A 432 -8.27 -3.77 7.47
C ALA A 432 -7.52 -2.44 7.65
N ILE A 433 -6.54 -2.17 6.77
CA ILE A 433 -5.66 -1.00 6.89
C ILE A 433 -6.01 0.16 5.95
N PHE A 434 -6.93 -0.02 5.00
CA PHE A 434 -7.30 0.98 3.99
C PHE A 434 -7.71 2.32 4.61
N PHE A 435 -8.43 2.28 5.73
CA PHE A 435 -8.90 3.47 6.45
C PHE A 435 -7.96 3.92 7.57
N SER A 436 -6.79 3.26 7.74
CA SER A 436 -5.83 3.52 8.81
C SER A 436 -4.78 4.56 8.39
N LEU A 437 -5.17 5.84 8.38
CA LEU A 437 -4.24 6.94 8.04
C LEU A 437 -3.21 7.26 9.13
N GLY A 438 -3.43 6.74 10.33
CA GLY A 438 -2.41 6.73 11.36
C GLY A 438 -1.37 5.63 11.17
N GLY A 439 -1.52 4.71 10.22
CA GLY A 439 -0.72 3.49 10.13
C GLY A 439 -0.20 3.20 8.72
N ASN A 440 -0.01 1.91 8.43
CA ASN A 440 0.41 1.41 7.11
C ASN A 440 -0.57 1.80 5.99
N GLY A 441 -1.84 2.07 6.32
CA GLY A 441 -2.82 2.58 5.38
C GLY A 441 -2.38 3.87 4.70
N LEU A 442 -1.80 4.80 5.45
CA LEU A 442 -1.24 6.05 4.89
C LEU A 442 -0.15 5.75 3.86
N PHE A 443 0.76 4.82 4.15
CA PHE A 443 1.82 4.46 3.20
C PHE A 443 1.25 3.92 1.88
N TYR A 444 0.20 3.11 1.93
CA TYR A 444 -0.48 2.65 0.71
C TYR A 444 -1.22 3.76 -0.01
N TRP A 445 -1.82 4.73 0.70
CA TRP A 445 -2.37 5.91 0.05
C TRP A 445 -1.31 6.74 -0.67
N LEU A 446 -0.10 6.84 -0.10
CA LEU A 446 1.03 7.46 -0.78
C LEU A 446 1.40 6.68 -2.05
N LEU A 447 1.53 5.36 -1.99
CA LEU A 447 1.84 4.54 -3.17
C LEU A 447 0.73 4.59 -4.23
N MET A 448 -0.53 4.50 -3.83
CA MET A 448 -1.69 4.57 -4.74
C MET A 448 -1.78 5.94 -5.43
N GLY A 449 -1.56 7.02 -4.68
CA GLY A 449 -1.49 8.37 -5.24
C GLY A 449 -0.35 8.53 -6.25
N TRP A 450 0.81 7.96 -5.95
CA TRP A 450 1.94 7.93 -6.87
C TRP A 450 1.64 7.10 -8.14
N CYS A 451 1.06 5.90 -8.01
CA CYS A 451 0.66 5.09 -9.16
C CYS A 451 -0.28 5.85 -10.09
N ARG A 452 -1.24 6.61 -9.53
CA ARG A 452 -2.17 7.44 -10.30
C ARG A 452 -1.46 8.60 -10.99
N ALA A 453 -0.54 9.29 -10.30
CA ALA A 453 0.25 10.37 -10.89
C ALA A 453 1.13 9.85 -12.04
N ALA A 454 1.81 8.73 -11.82
CA ALA A 454 2.61 8.01 -12.80
C ALA A 454 1.82 7.63 -14.06
N ALA A 455 0.66 6.98 -13.90
CA ALA A 455 -0.18 6.58 -15.02
C ALA A 455 -0.73 7.77 -15.81
N ARG A 456 -1.05 8.88 -15.12
CA ARG A 456 -1.46 10.14 -15.78
C ARG A 456 -0.35 10.69 -16.67
N MET A 457 0.91 10.65 -16.22
CA MET A 457 2.05 11.12 -17.01
C MET A 457 2.33 10.21 -18.21
N ALA A 458 2.26 8.89 -18.01
CA ALA A 458 2.40 7.92 -19.09
C ALA A 458 1.32 8.09 -20.17
N GLY A 459 0.09 8.51 -19.80
CA GLY A 459 -0.98 8.81 -20.75
C GLY A 459 -0.94 10.21 -21.38
N ARG A 460 -0.04 11.09 -20.94
CA ARG A 460 0.11 12.47 -21.44
C ARG A 460 1.18 12.61 -22.51
N GLU A 461 1.93 11.55 -22.83
CA GLU A 461 2.85 11.65 -23.96
C GLU A 461 2.05 12.04 -25.21
N PRO A 462 2.40 13.17 -25.83
CA PRO A 462 1.63 13.68 -26.94
C PRO A 462 1.70 12.66 -28.07
N HIS A 463 0.54 12.18 -28.49
CA HIS A 463 0.33 11.63 -29.81
C HIS A 463 0.55 12.78 -30.83
N TRP A 464 1.79 13.21 -31.02
CA TRP A 464 2.13 14.03 -32.18
C TRP A 464 2.08 13.11 -33.41
N SER A 465 1.40 13.59 -34.46
CA SER A 465 1.12 12.98 -35.77
C SER A 465 -0.07 12.01 -35.88
N THR A 466 -1.28 12.56 -35.72
CA THR A 466 -2.29 12.45 -36.79
C THR A 466 -2.92 13.84 -37.00
N PHE A 467 -2.12 14.71 -37.61
CA PHE A 467 -2.60 15.58 -38.68
C PHE A 467 -2.07 14.98 -39.97
#